data_AF-A0A7W0FLY0-F1
#
_entry.id   AF-A0A7W0FLY0-F1
#
_cell.length_a   1.000
_cell.length_b   1.000
_cell.length_c   1.000
_cell.angle_alpha   90.00
_cell.angle_beta   90.00
_cell.angle_gamma   90.00
#
_symmetry.space_group_name_H-M   'P 1'
#
loop_
_entity.id
_entity.type
_entity.pdbx_description
1 polymer ?
#
loop_
_entity_poly.entity_id
_entity_poly.type
_entity_poly.pdbx_seq_one_letter_code
_entity_poly.pdbx_strand_id
1 'polypeptide(L)'
;MHVFPNNGDPALPEVKSQPTFRPVPEIEVPVLILGGGPAGLSAAIELGKLGIRALLVDDKHRLGGKLVLQTHRFFGSTDAVYAGTRGIDIATILEKELLQYPSIDVWRQSTCLAVYSDQKVGVLKNGSEYVLVTPEVLLVACGAREKFLAFKGNTLPGVYGAGAFQTLVNRDLVKPANNLFIVGGGNVGLIAGYHALQAGINVIGLIEALPECGGYKVHKDKLVRMGVPIHTSHTILSANGQDNVESISISAVDDNFVPIPGSEKSYECDAILIAVGLDPVSEFYQKAVDFKIKAFVAGDAEEIAEASAAIFSGKIKGLEIAQALGKEIGEIPDAWYRTGAILKSRPGNTFKEDLPNLPEGVIPIFHCSQEIPCDPCSSLCPHGLIIVDKKDIRSVPTFVGNNYCCEVCEKCVAGCPGLAITLVDYRANPEKPIISIPYEFSSEMITRDDIVTILDTEGNSLCDAEVFDIHSIKTSDRTVIIQVETDKEIAPHIAGIRIQSPKITQPMFQYVNHVTDDTIVCRCEHVSAGEIRDLIRKGYKDINEIKTVTRACMGACGAKTCASLIRRIFREEGIPNDKIIDPSKRPLFIEVSLGILAGENSEESK
;
A
#
# COMPACT_ATOMS: atom_id res chain seq x y z
N MET A 1 -14.44 6.43 -28.02
CA MET A 1 -14.69 7.41 -26.94
C MET A 1 -13.70 8.54 -27.13
N HIS A 2 -14.16 9.78 -27.31
CA HIS A 2 -13.27 10.94 -27.34
C HIS A 2 -13.32 11.60 -25.97
N VAL A 3 -12.17 11.69 -25.31
CA VAL A 3 -12.02 12.32 -24.01
C VAL A 3 -11.16 13.55 -24.20
N PHE A 4 -11.63 14.69 -23.71
CA PHE A 4 -10.93 15.96 -23.82
C PHE A 4 -10.58 16.46 -22.41
N PRO A 5 -9.40 17.06 -22.19
CA PRO A 5 -9.12 17.79 -20.95
C PRO A 5 -10.20 18.86 -20.72
N ASN A 6 -10.81 18.86 -19.54
CA ASN A 6 -11.83 19.85 -19.21
C ASN A 6 -11.16 21.15 -18.71
N ASN A 7 -10.85 22.05 -19.64
CA ASN A 7 -10.33 23.39 -19.32
C ASN A 7 -11.50 24.38 -19.22
N GLY A 8 -12.11 24.48 -18.03
CA GLY A 8 -13.23 25.39 -17.75
C GLY A 8 -14.54 24.65 -17.41
N ASP A 9 -15.67 25.33 -17.64
CA ASP A 9 -16.99 24.78 -17.34
C ASP A 9 -17.44 23.81 -18.44
N PRO A 10 -17.81 22.56 -18.09
CA PRO A 10 -18.30 21.61 -19.08
C PRO A 10 -19.67 22.05 -19.61
N ALA A 11 -19.86 21.98 -20.93
CA ALA A 11 -21.18 22.15 -21.52
C ALA A 11 -22.06 20.94 -21.16
N LEU A 12 -23.26 21.20 -20.66
CA LEU A 12 -24.24 20.13 -20.46
C LEU A 12 -24.61 19.54 -21.82
N PRO A 13 -24.75 18.20 -21.93
CA PRO A 13 -25.20 17.58 -23.17
C PRO A 13 -26.60 18.08 -23.57
N GLU A 14 -26.82 18.30 -24.86
CA GLU A 14 -28.14 18.66 -25.37
C GLU A 14 -29.16 17.56 -25.07
N VAL A 15 -30.25 17.93 -24.41
CA VAL A 15 -31.37 17.02 -24.11
C VAL A 15 -32.23 16.87 -25.38
N LYS A 16 -32.13 15.73 -26.05
CA LYS A 16 -32.87 15.46 -27.30
C LYS A 16 -34.27 14.89 -27.08
N SER A 17 -34.53 14.30 -25.92
CA SER A 17 -35.81 13.68 -25.57
C SER A 17 -36.05 13.76 -24.06
N GLN A 18 -37.33 13.65 -23.67
CA GLN A 18 -37.68 13.51 -22.27
C GLN A 18 -37.32 12.10 -21.78
N PRO A 19 -36.54 11.96 -20.70
CA PRO A 19 -36.16 10.64 -20.20
C PRO A 19 -37.34 9.86 -19.64
N THR A 20 -37.32 8.55 -19.88
CA THR A 20 -38.25 7.59 -19.27
C THR A 20 -37.71 7.13 -17.92
N PHE A 21 -38.59 7.13 -16.91
CA PHE A 21 -38.25 6.71 -15.55
C PHE A 21 -38.78 5.29 -15.29
N ARG A 22 -38.01 4.50 -14.55
CA ARG A 22 -38.40 3.16 -14.10
C ARG A 22 -38.34 3.09 -12.57
N PRO A 23 -39.21 2.28 -11.93
CA PRO A 23 -39.04 1.98 -10.50
C PRO A 23 -37.65 1.40 -10.24
N VAL A 24 -37.00 1.85 -9.18
CA VAL A 24 -35.68 1.33 -8.76
C VAL A 24 -35.87 -0.13 -8.32
N PRO A 25 -35.12 -1.10 -8.88
CA PRO A 25 -35.17 -2.47 -8.42
C PRO A 25 -34.81 -2.57 -6.94
N GLU A 26 -35.61 -3.33 -6.19
CA GLU A 26 -35.34 -3.65 -4.79
C GLU A 26 -35.13 -5.15 -4.63
N ILE A 27 -34.11 -5.54 -3.87
CA ILE A 27 -33.83 -6.94 -3.53
C ILE A 27 -33.55 -7.10 -2.04
N GLU A 28 -33.87 -8.27 -1.51
CA GLU A 28 -33.57 -8.65 -0.12
C GLU A 28 -32.52 -9.75 -0.09
N VAL A 29 -31.53 -9.61 0.80
CA VAL A 29 -30.44 -10.58 0.94
C VAL A 29 -30.17 -10.89 2.42
N PRO A 30 -29.84 -12.14 2.79
CA PRO A 30 -29.49 -12.43 4.18
C PRO A 30 -28.21 -11.71 4.62
N VAL A 31 -27.20 -11.68 3.74
CA VAL A 31 -25.94 -10.98 4.00
C VAL A 31 -25.56 -10.13 2.80
N LEU A 32 -25.26 -8.86 3.02
CA LEU A 32 -24.59 -7.98 2.05
C LEU A 32 -23.15 -7.74 2.51
N ILE A 33 -22.18 -8.03 1.64
CA ILE A 33 -20.75 -7.81 1.89
C ILE A 33 -20.27 -6.69 0.96
N LEU A 34 -19.78 -5.61 1.55
CA LEU A 34 -19.20 -4.49 0.81
C LEU A 34 -17.67 -4.61 0.79
N GLY A 35 -17.11 -4.85 -0.40
CA GLY A 35 -15.68 -4.97 -0.65
C GLY A 35 -15.24 -6.42 -0.90
N GLY A 36 -14.68 -6.66 -2.08
CA GLY A 36 -14.10 -7.93 -2.54
C GLY A 36 -12.61 -8.05 -2.30
N GLY A 37 -12.09 -7.40 -1.26
CA GLY A 37 -10.72 -7.55 -0.77
C GLY A 37 -10.50 -8.84 0.03
N PRO A 38 -9.29 -9.10 0.56
CA PRO A 38 -9.00 -10.31 1.33
C PRO A 38 -9.99 -10.59 2.47
N ALA A 39 -10.40 -9.56 3.21
CA ALA A 39 -11.37 -9.70 4.30
C ALA A 39 -12.76 -10.11 3.80
N GLY A 40 -13.29 -9.41 2.79
CA GLY A 40 -14.62 -9.70 2.25
C GLY A 40 -14.68 -11.06 1.55
N LEU A 41 -13.64 -11.43 0.79
CA LEU A 41 -13.53 -12.76 0.18
C LEU A 41 -13.49 -13.85 1.24
N SER A 42 -12.68 -13.69 2.29
CA SER A 42 -12.56 -14.69 3.35
C SER A 42 -13.87 -14.86 4.13
N ALA A 43 -14.56 -13.75 4.44
CA ALA A 43 -15.87 -13.82 5.09
C ALA A 43 -16.90 -14.52 4.20
N ALA A 44 -16.94 -14.19 2.91
CA ALA A 44 -17.84 -14.79 1.95
C ALA A 44 -17.59 -16.30 1.76
N ILE A 45 -16.32 -16.73 1.76
CA ILE A 45 -15.93 -18.15 1.73
C ILE A 45 -16.45 -18.90 2.96
N GLU A 46 -16.26 -18.35 4.18
CA GLU A 46 -16.76 -19.01 5.41
C GLU A 46 -18.30 -19.10 5.44
N LEU A 47 -19.00 -18.06 4.96
CA LEU A 47 -20.45 -18.11 4.77
C LEU A 47 -20.87 -19.14 3.70
N GLY A 48 -20.11 -19.23 2.61
CA GLY A 48 -20.33 -20.18 1.52
C GLY A 48 -20.18 -21.64 1.97
N LYS A 49 -19.18 -21.94 2.80
CA LYS A 49 -18.98 -23.27 3.43
C LYS A 49 -20.21 -23.73 4.23
N LEU A 50 -20.95 -22.78 4.79
CA LEU A 50 -22.17 -23.02 5.56
C LEU A 50 -23.46 -22.95 4.70
N GLY A 51 -23.34 -22.72 3.40
CA GLY A 51 -24.47 -22.56 2.48
C GLY A 51 -25.32 -21.32 2.75
N ILE A 52 -24.79 -20.32 3.47
CA ILE A 52 -25.49 -19.07 3.74
C ILE A 52 -25.46 -18.21 2.48
N ARG A 53 -26.63 -17.70 2.09
CA ARG A 53 -26.72 -16.81 0.92
C ARG A 53 -26.16 -15.44 1.25
N ALA A 54 -25.24 -14.96 0.43
CA ALA A 54 -24.68 -13.62 0.55
C ALA A 54 -24.51 -12.96 -0.81
N LEU A 55 -24.64 -11.64 -0.85
CA LEU A 55 -24.27 -10.81 -2.00
C LEU A 55 -22.99 -10.06 -1.68
N LEU A 56 -21.92 -10.30 -2.44
CA LEU A 56 -20.68 -9.56 -2.38
C LEU A 56 -20.65 -8.48 -3.47
N VAL A 57 -20.38 -7.25 -3.08
CA VAL A 57 -20.30 -6.08 -3.97
C VAL A 57 -18.87 -5.52 -3.97
N ASP A 58 -18.27 -5.37 -5.14
CA ASP A 58 -16.95 -4.75 -5.31
C ASP A 58 -16.94 -3.78 -6.50
N ASP A 59 -16.28 -2.63 -6.31
CA ASP A 59 -16.26 -1.55 -7.31
C ASP A 59 -15.26 -1.80 -8.45
N LYS A 60 -14.44 -2.85 -8.37
CA LYS A 60 -13.46 -3.22 -9.39
C LYS A 60 -13.97 -4.38 -10.26
N HIS A 61 -13.31 -4.52 -11.42
CA HIS A 61 -13.57 -5.60 -12.37
C HIS A 61 -12.95 -6.94 -11.94
N ARG A 62 -12.01 -6.92 -10.99
CA ARG A 62 -11.31 -8.11 -10.48
C ARG A 62 -11.33 -8.08 -8.96
N LEU A 63 -11.63 -9.24 -8.35
CA LEU A 63 -11.61 -9.41 -6.91
C LEU A 63 -10.17 -9.49 -6.36
N GLY A 64 -10.04 -9.36 -5.05
CA GLY A 64 -8.77 -9.37 -4.32
C GLY A 64 -8.38 -8.01 -3.73
N GLY A 65 -9.11 -6.94 -4.06
CA GLY A 65 -8.85 -5.60 -3.54
C GLY A 65 -7.41 -5.16 -3.81
N LYS A 66 -6.67 -4.75 -2.78
CA LYS A 66 -5.28 -4.30 -2.94
C LYS A 66 -4.26 -5.42 -3.19
N LEU A 67 -4.61 -6.69 -2.95
CA LEU A 67 -3.72 -7.82 -3.24
C LEU A 67 -3.33 -7.89 -4.73
N VAL A 68 -4.22 -7.49 -5.63
CA VAL A 68 -3.97 -7.49 -7.08
C VAL A 68 -2.89 -6.48 -7.51
N LEU A 69 -2.45 -5.62 -6.60
CA LEU A 69 -1.38 -4.64 -6.81
C LEU A 69 -0.06 -5.07 -6.18
N GLN A 70 -0.03 -6.17 -5.43
CA GLN A 70 1.15 -6.57 -4.66
C GLN A 70 1.89 -7.71 -5.37
N THR A 71 2.99 -7.36 -6.04
CA THR A 71 3.85 -8.32 -6.74
C THR A 71 4.84 -9.00 -5.78
N HIS A 72 5.14 -8.42 -4.63
CA HIS A 72 5.99 -9.05 -3.60
C HIS A 72 5.28 -10.19 -2.84
N ARG A 73 6.06 -11.04 -2.17
CA ARG A 73 5.57 -12.11 -1.29
C ARG A 73 5.11 -11.57 0.07
N PHE A 74 4.03 -12.12 0.62
CA PHE A 74 3.47 -11.71 1.90
C PHE A 74 4.15 -12.36 3.11
N PHE A 75 4.15 -11.63 4.22
CA PHE A 75 4.46 -12.14 5.56
C PHE A 75 3.23 -12.82 6.16
N GLY A 76 3.47 -13.62 7.19
CA GLY A 76 2.45 -14.32 7.95
C GLY A 76 2.79 -15.79 8.11
N SER A 77 1.76 -16.58 8.43
CA SER A 77 1.88 -18.03 8.47
C SER A 77 1.57 -18.64 7.11
N THR A 78 2.45 -19.51 6.65
CA THR A 78 2.34 -20.23 5.37
C THR A 78 1.05 -21.05 5.34
N ASP A 79 0.77 -21.78 6.42
CA ASP A 79 -0.39 -22.67 6.53
C ASP A 79 -1.72 -21.91 6.66
N ALA A 80 -1.68 -20.71 7.23
CA ALA A 80 -2.89 -20.01 7.65
C ALA A 80 -3.39 -18.96 6.63
N VAL A 81 -2.45 -18.31 5.94
CA VAL A 81 -2.68 -17.13 5.07
C VAL A 81 -1.83 -17.15 3.80
N TYR A 82 -1.30 -18.32 3.41
CA TYR A 82 -0.49 -18.49 2.20
C TYR A 82 0.77 -17.61 2.19
N ALA A 83 1.36 -17.32 3.35
CA ALA A 83 2.58 -16.52 3.44
C ALA A 83 3.70 -17.14 2.58
N GLY A 84 4.57 -16.29 2.01
CA GLY A 84 5.52 -16.71 0.97
C GLY A 84 4.92 -16.79 -0.44
N THR A 85 3.60 -16.55 -0.59
CA THR A 85 2.94 -16.37 -1.90
C THR A 85 2.82 -14.88 -2.24
N ARG A 86 2.85 -14.54 -3.54
CA ARG A 86 2.66 -13.15 -4.00
C ARG A 86 1.19 -12.73 -3.88
N GLY A 87 0.93 -11.46 -3.59
CA GLY A 87 -0.44 -10.98 -3.38
C GLY A 87 -1.39 -11.24 -4.54
N ILE A 88 -0.92 -11.01 -5.77
CA ILE A 88 -1.66 -11.27 -7.00
C ILE A 88 -2.11 -12.75 -7.12
N ASP A 89 -1.31 -13.67 -6.60
CA ASP A 89 -1.60 -15.10 -6.62
C ASP A 89 -2.58 -15.45 -5.49
N ILE A 90 -2.43 -14.87 -4.29
CA ILE A 90 -3.39 -15.01 -3.17
C ILE A 90 -4.79 -14.51 -3.59
N ALA A 91 -4.88 -13.36 -4.27
CA ALA A 91 -6.14 -12.85 -4.80
C ALA A 91 -6.84 -13.87 -5.71
N THR A 92 -6.06 -14.53 -6.57
CA THR A 92 -6.55 -15.54 -7.51
C THR A 92 -6.98 -16.82 -6.79
N ILE A 93 -6.25 -17.23 -5.75
CA ILE A 93 -6.59 -18.38 -4.90
C ILE A 93 -7.94 -18.14 -4.20
N LEU A 94 -8.09 -17.00 -3.52
CA LEU A 94 -9.32 -16.65 -2.80
C LEU A 94 -10.51 -16.49 -3.75
N GLU A 95 -10.33 -15.86 -4.91
CA GLU A 95 -11.40 -15.74 -5.91
C GLU A 95 -11.84 -17.12 -6.43
N LYS A 96 -10.89 -18.02 -6.73
CA LYS A 96 -11.21 -19.39 -7.18
C LYS A 96 -11.90 -20.23 -6.10
N GLU A 97 -11.52 -20.08 -4.83
CA GLU A 97 -12.19 -20.75 -3.71
C GLU A 97 -13.63 -20.22 -3.56
N LEU A 98 -13.82 -18.90 -3.56
CA LEU A 98 -15.13 -18.27 -3.42
C LEU A 98 -16.12 -18.76 -4.50
N LEU A 99 -15.67 -18.83 -5.76
CA LEU A 99 -16.52 -19.23 -6.89
C LEU A 99 -17.00 -20.69 -6.85
N GLN A 100 -16.49 -21.51 -5.91
CA GLN A 100 -17.00 -22.87 -5.69
C GLN A 100 -18.33 -22.89 -4.93
N TYR A 101 -18.73 -21.77 -4.31
CA TYR A 101 -19.93 -21.69 -3.47
C TYR A 101 -21.08 -20.98 -4.21
N PRO A 102 -22.08 -21.72 -4.72
CA PRO A 102 -23.20 -21.14 -5.46
C PRO A 102 -24.16 -20.32 -4.58
N SER A 103 -24.00 -20.35 -3.25
CA SER A 103 -24.75 -19.50 -2.34
C SER A 103 -24.26 -18.05 -2.33
N ILE A 104 -23.12 -17.76 -2.96
CA ILE A 104 -22.53 -16.42 -2.96
C ILE A 104 -22.68 -15.77 -4.33
N ASP A 105 -23.51 -14.74 -4.39
CA ASP A 105 -23.63 -13.87 -5.55
C ASP A 105 -22.54 -12.79 -5.52
N VAL A 106 -21.94 -12.50 -6.67
CA VAL A 106 -20.86 -11.51 -6.78
C VAL A 106 -21.21 -10.46 -7.82
N TRP A 107 -21.32 -9.21 -7.38
CA TRP A 107 -21.44 -8.04 -8.24
C TRP A 107 -20.10 -7.31 -8.30
N ARG A 108 -19.39 -7.51 -9.41
CA ARG A 108 -18.19 -6.74 -9.77
C ARG A 108 -18.59 -5.42 -10.40
N GLN A 109 -17.65 -4.48 -10.51
CA GLN A 109 -17.88 -3.14 -11.09
C GLN A 109 -19.12 -2.45 -10.49
N SER A 110 -19.39 -2.71 -9.21
CA SER A 110 -20.61 -2.32 -8.54
C SER A 110 -20.26 -1.54 -7.28
N THR A 111 -20.74 -0.31 -7.16
CA THR A 111 -20.31 0.61 -6.11
C THR A 111 -21.42 0.83 -5.10
N CYS A 112 -21.15 0.60 -3.82
CA CYS A 112 -22.05 1.04 -2.75
C CYS A 112 -22.02 2.57 -2.65
N LEU A 113 -23.19 3.20 -2.73
CA LEU A 113 -23.34 4.64 -2.70
C LEU A 113 -23.73 5.16 -1.32
N ALA A 114 -24.63 4.44 -0.63
CA ALA A 114 -25.19 4.90 0.64
C ALA A 114 -25.86 3.77 1.42
N VAL A 115 -25.92 3.94 2.74
CA VAL A 115 -26.82 3.22 3.65
C VAL A 115 -27.88 4.21 4.12
N TYR A 116 -29.16 3.86 3.99
CA TYR A 116 -30.30 4.73 4.24
C TYR A 116 -31.00 4.40 5.56
N SER A 117 -31.78 5.36 6.07
CA SER A 117 -32.49 5.24 7.35
C SER A 117 -33.66 4.26 7.35
N ASP A 118 -34.17 3.91 6.17
CA ASP A 118 -35.15 2.84 5.95
C ASP A 118 -34.48 1.46 5.83
N GLN A 119 -33.22 1.34 6.24
CA GLN A 119 -32.41 0.11 6.29
C GLN A 119 -32.05 -0.47 4.91
N LYS A 120 -32.17 0.32 3.84
CA LYS A 120 -31.72 -0.06 2.50
C LYS A 120 -30.28 0.40 2.24
N VAL A 121 -29.60 -0.31 1.35
CA VAL A 121 -28.26 0.02 0.84
C VAL A 121 -28.36 0.26 -0.66
N GLY A 122 -27.98 1.46 -1.09
CA GLY A 122 -27.98 1.83 -2.50
C GLY A 122 -26.71 1.37 -3.19
N VAL A 123 -26.83 0.57 -4.25
CA VAL A 123 -25.71 0.04 -5.03
C VAL A 123 -25.87 0.45 -6.49
N LEU A 124 -24.84 1.08 -7.06
CA LEU A 124 -24.71 1.28 -8.50
C LEU A 124 -24.08 0.03 -9.11
N LYS A 125 -24.91 -0.90 -9.56
CA LYS A 125 -24.51 -2.18 -10.15
C LYS A 125 -24.01 -1.99 -11.58
N ASN A 126 -22.87 -2.60 -11.89
CA ASN A 126 -22.18 -2.50 -13.19
C ASN A 126 -21.91 -1.06 -13.67
N GLY A 127 -21.92 -0.08 -12.77
CA GLY A 127 -21.75 1.33 -13.09
C GLY A 127 -22.94 2.01 -13.78
N SER A 128 -24.07 1.32 -13.97
CA SER A 128 -25.20 1.83 -14.76
C SER A 128 -26.59 1.58 -14.16
N GLU A 129 -26.75 0.56 -13.32
CA GLU A 129 -28.05 0.18 -12.75
C GLU A 129 -28.08 0.51 -11.25
N TYR A 130 -28.96 1.42 -10.83
CA TYR A 130 -29.14 1.68 -9.40
C TYR A 130 -30.11 0.66 -8.79
N VAL A 131 -29.67 -0.04 -7.74
CA VAL A 131 -30.44 -1.08 -7.04
C VAL A 131 -30.45 -0.78 -5.54
N LEU A 132 -31.61 -0.95 -4.91
CA LEU A 132 -31.73 -0.92 -3.45
C LEU A 132 -31.67 -2.34 -2.90
N VAL A 133 -30.74 -2.57 -1.97
CA VAL A 133 -30.55 -3.87 -1.32
C VAL A 133 -30.96 -3.74 0.15
N THR A 134 -31.87 -4.59 0.62
CA THR A 134 -32.24 -4.69 2.03
C THR A 134 -31.54 -5.91 2.64
N PRO A 135 -30.46 -5.72 3.43
CA PRO A 135 -29.77 -6.83 4.08
C PRO A 135 -30.34 -7.15 5.46
N GLU A 136 -30.40 -8.42 5.84
CA GLU A 136 -30.57 -8.80 7.26
C GLU A 136 -29.29 -8.48 8.06
N VAL A 137 -28.11 -8.72 7.45
CA VAL A 137 -26.80 -8.38 8.00
C VAL A 137 -25.91 -7.70 6.96
N LEU A 138 -25.24 -6.61 7.36
CA LEU A 138 -24.24 -5.92 6.55
C LEU A 138 -22.81 -6.21 7.04
N LEU A 139 -21.91 -6.60 6.15
CA LEU A 139 -20.47 -6.62 6.41
C LEU A 139 -19.76 -5.52 5.61
N VAL A 140 -19.00 -4.68 6.29
CA VAL A 140 -18.17 -3.65 5.65
C VAL A 140 -16.71 -4.09 5.66
N ALA A 141 -16.20 -4.40 4.48
CA ALA A 141 -14.82 -4.79 4.21
C ALA A 141 -14.21 -3.91 3.11
N CYS A 142 -14.57 -2.62 3.10
CA CYS A 142 -14.19 -1.64 2.07
C CYS A 142 -12.70 -1.22 2.10
N GLY A 143 -11.94 -1.75 3.06
CA GLY A 143 -10.52 -1.44 3.22
C GLY A 143 -10.26 -0.02 3.70
N ALA A 144 -9.17 0.57 3.20
CA ALA A 144 -8.75 1.92 3.56
C ALA A 144 -8.35 2.74 2.33
N ARG A 145 -8.37 4.07 2.49
CA ARG A 145 -7.90 5.05 1.50
C ARG A 145 -6.63 5.72 2.00
N GLU A 146 -5.86 6.25 1.07
CA GLU A 146 -4.58 6.86 1.38
C GLU A 146 -4.74 8.22 2.05
N LYS A 147 -3.92 8.47 3.07
CA LYS A 147 -3.72 9.82 3.57
C LYS A 147 -2.85 10.59 2.59
N PHE A 148 -3.16 11.86 2.45
CA PHE A 148 -2.38 12.76 1.61
C PHE A 148 -1.81 13.89 2.44
N LEU A 149 -0.57 14.26 2.15
CA LEU A 149 0.10 15.36 2.82
C LEU A 149 -0.13 16.66 2.06
N ALA A 150 -0.40 17.74 2.80
CA ALA A 150 -0.47 19.07 2.24
C ALA A 150 0.91 19.73 2.23
N PHE A 151 1.47 19.97 1.04
CA PHE A 151 2.76 20.64 0.87
C PHE A 151 2.77 21.49 -0.40
N LYS A 152 3.77 22.37 -0.57
CA LYS A 152 3.90 23.21 -1.78
C LYS A 152 4.06 22.32 -3.00
N GLY A 153 3.34 22.60 -4.09
CA GLY A 153 3.47 21.81 -5.33
C GLY A 153 2.91 20.39 -5.21
N ASN A 154 2.19 20.05 -4.13
CA ASN A 154 1.52 18.74 -3.99
C ASN A 154 0.45 18.47 -5.07
N THR A 155 0.19 19.46 -5.91
CA THR A 155 -0.73 19.40 -7.04
C THR A 155 -0.08 19.15 -8.39
N LEU A 156 1.24 19.23 -8.46
CA LEU A 156 1.97 19.05 -9.71
C LEU A 156 1.73 17.63 -10.26
N PRO A 157 1.49 17.48 -11.57
CA PRO A 157 1.61 16.20 -12.26
C PRO A 157 2.95 15.54 -11.92
N GLY A 158 2.92 14.25 -11.55
CA GLY A 158 4.07 13.54 -10.98
C GLY A 158 3.96 13.30 -9.48
N VAL A 159 3.05 13.97 -8.77
CA VAL A 159 2.73 13.61 -7.37
C VAL A 159 1.65 12.52 -7.35
N TYR A 160 1.99 11.34 -6.79
CA TYR A 160 1.12 10.18 -6.72
C TYR A 160 0.85 9.75 -5.27
N GLY A 161 -0.35 9.22 -5.01
CA GLY A 161 -0.56 8.29 -3.89
C GLY A 161 0.04 6.92 -4.22
N ALA A 162 0.49 6.18 -3.21
CA ALA A 162 1.11 4.87 -3.38
C ALA A 162 0.21 3.85 -4.09
N GLY A 163 -1.08 3.81 -3.79
CA GLY A 163 -2.06 2.94 -4.42
C GLY A 163 -2.30 3.30 -5.89
N ALA A 164 -2.31 4.60 -6.23
CA ALA A 164 -2.40 5.05 -7.62
C ALA A 164 -1.14 4.67 -8.41
N PHE A 165 0.05 4.91 -7.83
CA PHE A 165 1.33 4.53 -8.42
C PHE A 165 1.42 3.01 -8.67
N GLN A 166 1.11 2.20 -7.66
CA GLN A 166 1.11 0.74 -7.78
C GLN A 166 0.06 0.25 -8.78
N THR A 167 -1.07 0.96 -8.93
CA THR A 167 -2.05 0.64 -9.98
C THR A 167 -1.44 0.80 -11.37
N LEU A 168 -0.76 1.92 -11.63
CA LEU A 168 -0.09 2.17 -12.90
C LEU A 168 1.01 1.12 -13.16
N VAL A 169 1.92 0.93 -12.19
CA VAL A 169 3.11 0.09 -12.37
C VAL A 169 2.76 -1.40 -12.40
N ASN A 170 1.96 -1.89 -11.45
CA ASN A 170 1.81 -3.33 -11.24
C ASN A 170 0.58 -3.92 -11.95
N ARG A 171 -0.51 -3.15 -12.07
CA ARG A 171 -1.74 -3.62 -12.74
C ARG A 171 -1.77 -3.24 -14.20
N ASP A 172 -1.52 -1.97 -14.50
CA ASP A 172 -1.64 -1.44 -15.85
C ASP A 172 -0.33 -1.55 -16.65
N LEU A 173 0.78 -1.95 -15.99
CA LEU A 173 2.11 -2.11 -16.58
C LEU A 173 2.62 -0.84 -17.27
N VAL A 174 2.24 0.32 -16.71
CA VAL A 174 2.68 1.64 -17.15
C VAL A 174 3.78 2.11 -16.22
N LYS A 175 4.91 2.53 -16.80
CA LYS A 175 5.99 3.23 -16.08
C LYS A 175 5.61 4.73 -15.99
N PRO A 176 5.16 5.25 -14.83
CA PRO A 176 4.64 6.62 -14.74
C PRO A 176 5.74 7.68 -14.59
N ALA A 177 6.98 7.26 -14.33
CA ALA A 177 8.11 8.12 -13.96
C ALA A 177 9.44 7.42 -14.24
N ASN A 178 10.54 8.15 -14.34
CA ASN A 178 11.90 7.59 -14.38
C ASN A 178 12.61 7.68 -13.03
N ASN A 179 12.36 8.74 -12.27
CA ASN A 179 13.05 9.11 -11.04
C ASN A 179 12.01 9.44 -9.95
N LEU A 180 11.77 8.48 -9.07
CA LEU A 180 10.80 8.57 -7.99
C LEU A 180 11.47 8.98 -6.68
N PHE A 181 10.88 9.96 -5.98
CA PHE A 181 11.18 10.23 -4.58
C PHE A 181 10.00 9.84 -3.68
N ILE A 182 10.26 9.24 -2.51
CA ILE A 182 9.20 8.69 -1.65
C ILE A 182 9.09 9.47 -0.33
N VAL A 183 7.86 9.78 0.06
CA VAL A 183 7.52 10.42 1.34
C VAL A 183 6.70 9.45 2.18
N GLY A 184 7.30 8.92 3.24
CA GLY A 184 6.71 7.95 4.17
C GLY A 184 7.48 6.63 4.20
N GLY A 185 7.96 6.23 5.39
CA GLY A 185 8.74 5.02 5.66
C GLY A 185 7.92 3.86 6.24
N GLY A 186 6.61 3.85 6.04
CA GLY A 186 5.75 2.70 6.34
C GLY A 186 5.89 1.58 5.28
N ASN A 187 5.30 0.41 5.54
CA ASN A 187 5.34 -0.74 4.61
C ASN A 187 4.91 -0.36 3.18
N VAL A 188 3.88 0.47 3.06
CA VAL A 188 3.37 0.97 1.76
C VAL A 188 4.45 1.71 0.97
N GLY A 189 5.16 2.65 1.60
CA GLY A 189 6.21 3.43 0.93
C GLY A 189 7.43 2.58 0.60
N LEU A 190 7.87 1.74 1.53
CA LEU A 190 9.01 0.84 1.35
C LEU A 190 8.77 -0.17 0.21
N ILE A 191 7.60 -0.80 0.18
CA ILE A 191 7.23 -1.76 -0.87
C ILE A 191 7.00 -1.06 -2.21
N ALA A 192 6.40 0.13 -2.23
CA ALA A 192 6.22 0.86 -3.48
C ALA A 192 7.56 1.27 -4.09
N GLY A 193 8.56 1.64 -3.27
CA GLY A 193 9.93 1.86 -3.75
C GLY A 193 10.53 0.58 -4.34
N TYR A 194 10.28 -0.57 -3.73
CA TYR A 194 10.77 -1.84 -4.23
C TYR A 194 10.13 -2.19 -5.59
N HIS A 195 8.81 -2.02 -5.73
CA HIS A 195 8.12 -2.19 -7.00
C HIS A 195 8.61 -1.19 -8.08
N ALA A 196 8.94 0.05 -7.69
CA ALA A 196 9.52 1.04 -8.60
C ALA A 196 10.85 0.55 -9.18
N LEU A 197 11.76 0.06 -8.33
CA LEU A 197 13.03 -0.51 -8.77
C LEU A 197 12.83 -1.73 -9.70
N GLN A 198 11.88 -2.62 -9.36
CA GLN A 198 11.55 -3.77 -10.22
C GLN A 198 11.03 -3.36 -11.60
N ALA A 199 10.36 -2.20 -11.69
CA ALA A 199 9.89 -1.62 -12.95
C ALA A 199 10.95 -0.77 -13.67
N GLY A 200 12.21 -0.77 -13.21
CA GLY A 200 13.27 0.04 -13.79
C GLY A 200 13.08 1.55 -13.58
N ILE A 201 12.41 1.94 -12.50
CA ILE A 201 12.26 3.32 -12.03
C ILE A 201 13.31 3.54 -10.94
N ASN A 202 14.14 4.57 -11.09
CA ASN A 202 15.12 4.95 -10.09
C ASN A 202 14.41 5.46 -8.84
N VAL A 203 14.87 5.06 -7.66
CA VAL A 203 14.34 5.59 -6.39
C VAL A 203 15.39 6.50 -5.77
N ILE A 204 15.21 7.80 -5.96
CA ILE A 204 16.17 8.85 -5.63
C ILE A 204 16.41 8.95 -4.13
N GLY A 205 15.36 8.71 -3.35
CA GLY A 205 15.42 8.63 -1.89
C GLY A 205 14.05 8.43 -1.26
N LEU A 206 14.07 8.18 0.04
CA LEU A 206 12.88 8.07 0.88
C LEU A 206 13.07 8.90 2.14
N ILE A 207 12.03 9.63 2.55
CA ILE A 207 11.99 10.34 3.83
C ILE A 207 10.94 9.75 4.77
N GLU A 208 11.23 9.77 6.06
CA GLU A 208 10.31 9.45 7.16
C GLU A 208 10.39 10.57 8.20
N ALA A 209 9.23 11.04 8.66
CA ALA A 209 9.16 12.11 9.64
C ALA A 209 9.52 11.62 11.05
N LEU A 210 9.26 10.35 11.35
CA LEU A 210 9.67 9.71 12.59
C LEU A 210 11.19 9.43 12.64
N PRO A 211 11.79 9.27 13.84
CA PRO A 211 13.20 8.89 13.99
C PRO A 211 13.56 7.54 13.37
N GLU A 212 12.58 6.65 13.22
CA GLU A 212 12.71 5.34 12.60
C GLU A 212 11.58 5.09 11.59
N CYS A 213 11.83 4.24 10.61
CA CYS A 213 10.79 3.77 9.67
C CYS A 213 9.69 3.00 10.42
N GLY A 214 8.43 3.35 10.16
CA GLY A 214 7.30 2.63 10.74
C GLY A 214 7.03 1.25 10.12
N GLY A 215 7.58 0.98 8.93
CA GLY A 215 7.50 -0.33 8.28
C GLY A 215 8.49 -1.35 8.82
N TYR A 216 8.35 -2.61 8.40
CA TYR A 216 9.25 -3.70 8.79
C TYR A 216 10.69 -3.41 8.36
N LYS A 217 11.63 -3.65 9.27
CA LYS A 217 13.07 -3.44 9.05
C LYS A 217 13.56 -4.21 7.82
N VAL A 218 13.08 -5.44 7.60
CA VAL A 218 13.43 -6.23 6.39
C VAL A 218 13.02 -5.54 5.07
N HIS A 219 11.98 -4.71 5.05
CA HIS A 219 11.63 -3.90 3.88
C HIS A 219 12.53 -2.68 3.72
N LYS A 220 12.85 -2.02 4.83
CA LYS A 220 13.82 -0.93 4.86
C LYS A 220 15.18 -1.42 4.35
N ASP A 221 15.71 -2.49 4.94
CA ASP A 221 16.99 -3.08 4.59
C ASP A 221 17.01 -3.55 3.14
N LYS A 222 15.89 -4.08 2.62
CA LYS A 222 15.75 -4.43 1.20
C LYS A 222 16.02 -3.23 0.29
N LEU A 223 15.42 -2.07 0.55
CA LEU A 223 15.65 -0.86 -0.26
C LEU A 223 17.07 -0.31 -0.12
N VAL A 224 17.59 -0.29 1.10
CA VAL A 224 18.93 0.23 1.39
C VAL A 224 19.99 -0.62 0.69
N ARG A 225 19.86 -1.95 0.72
CA ARG A 225 20.68 -2.90 -0.06
C ARG A 225 20.53 -2.77 -1.57
N MET A 226 19.53 -2.05 -2.07
CA MET A 226 19.40 -1.77 -3.49
C MET A 226 20.01 -0.42 -3.89
N GLY A 227 20.50 0.35 -2.90
CA GLY A 227 21.14 1.64 -3.09
C GLY A 227 20.22 2.84 -2.86
N VAL A 228 19.08 2.66 -2.18
CA VAL A 228 18.14 3.76 -1.88
C VAL A 228 18.48 4.41 -0.53
N PRO A 229 18.79 5.72 -0.49
CA PRO A 229 18.99 6.41 0.78
C PRO A 229 17.65 6.63 1.49
N ILE A 230 17.67 6.45 2.81
CA ILE A 230 16.51 6.68 3.68
C ILE A 230 16.90 7.72 4.73
N HIS A 231 16.14 8.82 4.79
CA HIS A 231 16.33 9.90 5.75
C HIS A 231 15.17 9.90 6.75
N THR A 232 15.45 9.53 8.00
CA THR A 232 14.48 9.62 9.11
C THR A 232 14.56 10.98 9.79
N SER A 233 13.54 11.37 10.56
CA SER A 233 13.39 12.73 11.08
C SER A 233 13.42 13.80 9.97
N HIS A 234 12.82 13.53 8.81
CA HIS A 234 12.75 14.46 7.68
C HIS A 234 11.32 14.56 7.12
N THR A 235 10.96 15.76 6.66
CA THR A 235 9.68 16.02 5.98
C THR A 235 9.89 16.70 4.64
N ILE A 236 8.87 16.63 3.79
CA ILE A 236 8.83 17.35 2.51
C ILE A 236 8.41 18.81 2.76
N LEU A 237 9.13 19.74 2.16
CA LEU A 237 8.79 21.16 2.12
C LEU A 237 7.98 21.51 0.87
N SER A 238 8.44 21.02 -0.28
CA SER A 238 7.87 21.30 -1.59
C SER A 238 8.19 20.23 -2.64
N ALA A 239 7.26 20.05 -3.59
CA ALA A 239 7.58 19.66 -4.95
C ALA A 239 7.76 20.92 -5.79
N ASN A 240 8.73 20.90 -6.71
CA ASN A 240 9.04 22.03 -7.57
C ASN A 240 8.98 21.60 -9.05
N GLY A 241 8.60 22.55 -9.89
CA GLY A 241 8.50 22.40 -11.34
C GLY A 241 7.34 23.26 -11.87
N GLN A 242 7.29 23.44 -13.19
CA GLN A 242 6.28 24.30 -13.82
C GLN A 242 5.05 23.48 -14.26
N ASP A 243 5.25 22.50 -15.15
CA ASP A 243 4.18 21.68 -15.71
C ASP A 243 4.04 20.32 -15.01
N ASN A 244 5.14 19.81 -14.47
CA ASN A 244 5.22 18.56 -13.72
C ASN A 244 6.28 18.69 -12.61
N VAL A 245 6.40 17.67 -11.77
CA VAL A 245 7.49 17.58 -10.80
C VAL A 245 8.82 17.49 -11.56
N GLU A 246 9.76 18.35 -11.17
CA GLU A 246 11.16 18.36 -11.65
C GLU A 246 12.13 18.16 -10.47
N SER A 247 11.71 18.51 -9.25
CA SER A 247 12.47 18.24 -8.04
C SER A 247 11.58 18.20 -6.79
N ILE A 248 12.14 17.66 -5.70
CA ILE A 248 11.58 17.72 -4.34
C ILE A 248 12.55 18.48 -3.45
N SER A 249 12.04 19.19 -2.45
CA SER A 249 12.83 19.73 -1.35
C SER A 249 12.36 19.20 -0.01
N ILE A 250 13.31 18.76 0.81
CA ILE A 250 13.10 18.14 2.12
C ILE A 250 13.87 18.91 3.18
N SER A 251 13.53 18.69 4.45
CA SER A 251 14.23 19.27 5.60
C SER A 251 14.15 18.33 6.79
N ALA A 252 15.18 18.34 7.63
CA ALA A 252 15.13 17.67 8.91
C ALA A 252 14.06 18.32 9.80
N VAL A 253 13.43 17.54 10.68
CA VAL A 253 12.43 18.03 11.63
C VAL A 253 12.86 17.76 13.06
N ASP A 254 12.40 18.61 13.98
CA ASP A 254 12.55 18.39 15.42
C ASP A 254 11.49 17.41 15.97
N ASP A 255 11.50 17.18 17.28
CA ASP A 255 10.54 16.30 17.97
C ASP A 255 9.07 16.76 17.85
N ASN A 256 8.83 18.01 17.46
CA ASN A 256 7.49 18.56 17.20
C ASN A 256 7.13 18.54 15.70
N PHE A 257 7.92 17.86 14.88
CA PHE A 257 7.80 17.81 13.42
C PHE A 257 7.92 19.18 12.74
N VAL A 258 8.61 20.13 13.36
CA VAL A 258 8.88 21.45 12.78
C VAL A 258 10.17 21.38 11.96
N PRO A 259 10.16 21.80 10.67
CA PRO A 259 11.36 21.85 9.86
C PRO A 259 12.46 22.72 10.49
N ILE A 260 13.69 22.20 10.50
CA ILE A 260 14.88 22.85 11.06
C ILE A 260 15.54 23.69 9.97
N PRO A 261 15.54 25.04 10.08
CA PRO A 261 16.16 25.90 9.08
C PRO A 261 17.65 25.58 8.87
N GLY A 262 18.10 25.56 7.61
CA GLY A 262 19.47 25.25 7.23
C GLY A 262 19.75 23.75 7.02
N SER A 263 18.77 22.89 7.24
CA SER A 263 18.86 21.43 6.98
C SER A 263 18.29 21.02 5.62
N GLU A 264 17.91 22.00 4.78
CA GLU A 264 17.20 21.75 3.54
C GLU A 264 18.08 21.06 2.49
N LYS A 265 17.47 20.12 1.76
CA LYS A 265 18.09 19.44 0.62
C LYS A 265 17.08 19.34 -0.51
N SER A 266 17.54 19.50 -1.75
CA SER A 266 16.71 19.26 -2.93
C SER A 266 17.25 18.10 -3.75
N TYR A 267 16.36 17.35 -4.40
CA TYR A 267 16.70 16.22 -5.26
C TYR A 267 15.93 16.33 -6.57
N GLU A 268 16.60 16.08 -7.68
CA GLU A 268 15.97 16.00 -9.00
C GLU A 268 15.13 14.72 -9.07
N CYS A 269 13.86 14.85 -9.45
CA CYS A 269 12.93 13.73 -9.59
C CYS A 269 11.77 14.15 -10.49
N ASP A 270 11.22 13.21 -11.27
CA ASP A 270 10.05 13.47 -12.12
C ASP A 270 8.74 12.98 -11.48
N ALA A 271 8.83 12.29 -10.34
CA ALA A 271 7.68 11.92 -9.54
C ALA A 271 7.96 11.89 -8.03
N ILE A 272 6.91 12.15 -7.24
CA ILE A 272 6.91 12.04 -5.79
C ILE A 272 5.78 11.11 -5.35
N LEU A 273 6.11 10.10 -4.54
CA LEU A 273 5.16 9.18 -3.95
C LEU A 273 4.81 9.60 -2.53
N ILE A 274 3.52 9.80 -2.24
CA ILE A 274 3.03 10.11 -0.90
C ILE A 274 2.45 8.83 -0.27
N ALA A 275 3.11 8.35 0.79
CA ALA A 275 2.80 7.11 1.49
C ALA A 275 2.77 7.33 3.02
N VAL A 276 2.05 8.36 3.48
CA VAL A 276 2.07 8.85 4.88
C VAL A 276 0.95 8.28 5.76
N GLY A 277 0.45 7.08 5.41
CA GLY A 277 -0.57 6.36 6.16
C GLY A 277 -1.91 6.25 5.45
N LEU A 278 -2.88 5.61 6.12
CA LEU A 278 -4.18 5.25 5.57
C LEU A 278 -5.31 5.68 6.52
N ASP A 279 -6.48 5.98 5.96
CA ASP A 279 -7.74 6.19 6.66
C ASP A 279 -8.71 5.04 6.34
N PRO A 280 -9.27 4.35 7.33
CA PRO A 280 -10.29 3.33 7.11
C PRO A 280 -11.50 3.86 6.33
N VAL A 281 -12.06 3.03 5.44
CA VAL A 281 -13.33 3.29 4.75
C VAL A 281 -14.45 2.59 5.52
N SER A 282 -14.85 3.18 6.64
CA SER A 282 -15.83 2.62 7.59
C SER A 282 -17.14 3.40 7.64
N GLU A 283 -17.32 4.40 6.79
CA GLU A 283 -18.49 5.29 6.82
C GLU A 283 -19.82 4.54 6.61
N PHE A 284 -19.82 3.47 5.80
CA PHE A 284 -20.99 2.60 5.60
C PHE A 284 -21.35 1.83 6.87
N TYR A 285 -20.35 1.37 7.62
CA TYR A 285 -20.57 0.63 8.87
C TYR A 285 -21.17 1.57 9.92
N GLN A 286 -20.61 2.77 10.05
CA GLN A 286 -21.12 3.76 10.99
C GLN A 286 -22.59 4.12 10.69
N LYS A 287 -22.94 4.30 9.41
CA LYS A 287 -24.33 4.57 9.00
C LYS A 287 -25.26 3.39 9.25
N ALA A 288 -24.81 2.16 9.02
CA ALA A 288 -25.60 0.97 9.31
C ALA A 288 -25.93 0.86 10.81
N VAL A 289 -24.96 1.13 11.68
CA VAL A 289 -25.16 1.20 13.14
C VAL A 289 -26.14 2.32 13.50
N ASP A 290 -25.96 3.53 12.96
CA ASP A 290 -26.86 4.68 13.20
C ASP A 290 -28.32 4.34 12.84
N PHE A 291 -28.53 3.58 11.75
CA PHE A 291 -29.84 3.20 11.25
C PHE A 291 -30.33 1.83 11.73
N LYS A 292 -29.63 1.23 12.71
CA LYS A 292 -30.00 -0.02 13.38
C LYS A 292 -30.05 -1.25 12.45
N ILE A 293 -29.28 -1.21 11.36
CA ILE A 293 -28.97 -2.41 10.58
C ILE A 293 -27.95 -3.23 11.37
N LYS A 294 -28.14 -4.54 11.46
CA LYS A 294 -27.15 -5.44 12.07
C LYS A 294 -25.89 -5.43 11.20
N ALA A 295 -24.79 -4.89 11.71
CA ALA A 295 -23.60 -4.63 10.92
C ALA A 295 -22.31 -5.11 11.58
N PHE A 296 -21.36 -5.54 10.75
CA PHE A 296 -20.00 -5.95 11.10
C PHE A 296 -18.99 -5.20 10.23
N VAL A 297 -17.75 -5.11 10.70
CA VAL A 297 -16.62 -4.49 9.96
C VAL A 297 -15.41 -5.43 10.01
N ALA A 298 -14.62 -5.48 8.93
CA ALA A 298 -13.46 -6.35 8.81
C ALA A 298 -12.31 -5.74 7.98
N GLY A 299 -11.10 -6.26 8.18
CA GLY A 299 -9.89 -5.81 7.48
C GLY A 299 -9.54 -4.35 7.77
N ASP A 300 -8.93 -3.65 6.80
CA ASP A 300 -8.49 -2.26 6.98
C ASP A 300 -9.63 -1.25 7.22
N ALA A 301 -10.89 -1.65 7.00
CA ALA A 301 -12.05 -0.84 7.39
C ALA A 301 -12.27 -0.84 8.91
N GLU A 302 -11.81 -1.89 9.61
CA GLU A 302 -11.83 -2.01 11.07
C GLU A 302 -10.54 -1.44 11.66
N GLU A 303 -9.39 -1.91 11.15
CA GLU A 303 -8.07 -1.60 11.67
C GLU A 303 -7.02 -1.80 10.58
N ILE A 304 -6.17 -0.78 10.36
CA ILE A 304 -5.09 -0.83 9.37
C ILE A 304 -4.05 -1.88 9.79
N ALA A 305 -3.92 -2.95 9.00
CA ALA A 305 -3.01 -4.04 9.27
C ALA A 305 -2.49 -4.70 7.98
N GLU A 306 -1.72 -5.79 8.12
CA GLU A 306 -1.27 -6.59 6.99
C GLU A 306 -2.41 -7.37 6.33
N ALA A 307 -2.28 -7.71 5.04
CA ALA A 307 -3.33 -8.45 4.33
C ALA A 307 -3.62 -9.82 4.98
N SER A 308 -2.60 -10.45 5.58
CA SER A 308 -2.71 -11.67 6.37
C SER A 308 -3.67 -11.51 7.56
N ALA A 309 -3.61 -10.37 8.25
CA ALA A 309 -4.56 -10.04 9.31
C ALA A 309 -5.96 -9.78 8.74
N ALA A 310 -6.07 -9.14 7.57
CA ALA A 310 -7.35 -8.91 6.91
C ALA A 310 -8.05 -10.22 6.51
N ILE A 311 -7.31 -11.23 6.02
CA ILE A 311 -7.84 -12.58 5.73
C ILE A 311 -8.47 -13.16 6.99
N PHE A 312 -7.74 -13.17 8.11
CA PHE A 312 -8.25 -13.72 9.37
C PHE A 312 -9.43 -12.94 9.95
N SER A 313 -9.37 -11.61 9.95
CA SER A 313 -10.49 -10.75 10.34
C SER A 313 -11.74 -11.11 9.53
N GLY A 314 -11.60 -11.29 8.20
CA GLY A 314 -12.67 -11.77 7.34
C GLY A 314 -13.22 -13.15 7.74
N LYS A 315 -12.36 -14.15 7.93
CA LYS A 315 -12.78 -15.50 8.33
C LYS A 315 -13.57 -15.49 9.65
N ILE A 316 -13.06 -14.78 10.67
CA ILE A 316 -13.72 -14.64 11.98
C ILE A 316 -15.09 -13.96 11.82
N LYS A 317 -15.15 -12.85 11.09
CA LYS A 317 -16.40 -12.09 10.88
C LYS A 317 -17.44 -12.88 10.08
N GLY A 318 -17.03 -13.72 9.13
CA GLY A 318 -17.93 -14.64 8.43
C GLY A 318 -18.65 -15.60 9.39
N LEU A 319 -17.92 -16.17 10.36
CA LEU A 319 -18.49 -17.05 11.38
C LEU A 319 -19.35 -16.28 12.39
N GLU A 320 -18.91 -15.11 12.87
CA GLU A 320 -19.73 -14.26 13.75
C GLU A 320 -21.07 -13.87 13.10
N ILE A 321 -21.06 -13.60 11.79
CA ILE A 321 -22.28 -13.33 11.01
C ILE A 321 -23.18 -14.56 10.96
N ALA A 322 -22.62 -15.76 10.76
CA ALA A 322 -23.40 -17.00 10.77
C ALA A 322 -24.07 -17.25 12.13
N GLN A 323 -23.35 -17.04 13.24
CA GLN A 323 -23.89 -17.04 14.61
C GLN A 323 -25.02 -16.02 14.76
N ALA A 324 -24.80 -14.80 14.25
CA ALA A 324 -25.78 -13.73 14.27
C ALA A 324 -27.06 -14.06 13.48
N LEU A 325 -27.00 -14.92 12.47
CA LEU A 325 -28.16 -15.44 11.72
C LEU A 325 -28.78 -16.69 12.38
N GLY A 326 -28.35 -17.05 13.59
CA GLY A 326 -28.90 -18.18 14.34
C GLY A 326 -28.43 -19.55 13.86
N LYS A 327 -27.32 -19.63 13.12
CA LYS A 327 -26.72 -20.92 12.76
C LYS A 327 -25.93 -21.48 13.94
N GLU A 328 -26.15 -22.76 14.24
CA GLU A 328 -25.31 -23.52 15.16
C GLU A 328 -23.96 -23.79 14.50
N ILE A 329 -23.06 -22.82 14.64
CA ILE A 329 -21.63 -23.05 14.46
C ILE A 329 -21.04 -23.30 15.84
N GLY A 330 -20.09 -24.23 15.94
CA GLY A 330 -19.34 -24.43 17.18
C GLY A 330 -18.59 -23.15 17.59
N GLU A 331 -17.88 -23.20 18.70
CA GLU A 331 -17.05 -22.07 19.12
C GLU A 331 -15.99 -21.76 18.05
N ILE A 332 -15.84 -20.48 17.72
CA ILE A 332 -14.74 -20.01 16.86
C ILE A 332 -13.44 -20.28 17.65
N PRO A 333 -12.47 -21.04 17.10
CA PRO A 333 -11.30 -21.43 17.87
C PRO A 333 -10.51 -20.23 18.40
N ASP A 334 -10.18 -20.21 19.70
CA ASP A 334 -9.35 -19.16 20.31
C ASP A 334 -8.01 -18.95 19.60
N ALA A 335 -7.48 -20.01 18.99
CA ALA A 335 -6.27 -19.98 18.18
C ALA A 335 -6.37 -18.99 16.99
N TRP A 336 -7.56 -18.77 16.43
CA TRP A 336 -7.77 -17.82 15.32
C TRP A 336 -7.66 -16.37 15.80
N TYR A 337 -8.24 -16.03 16.95
CA TYR A 337 -8.07 -14.70 17.55
C TYR A 337 -6.62 -14.44 17.92
N ARG A 338 -5.94 -15.42 18.51
CA ARG A 338 -4.49 -15.34 18.80
C ARG A 338 -3.67 -15.13 17.53
N THR A 339 -3.92 -15.92 16.48
CA THR A 339 -3.23 -15.79 15.20
C THR A 339 -3.50 -14.44 14.55
N GLY A 340 -4.75 -13.97 14.57
CA GLY A 340 -5.13 -12.65 14.11
C GLY A 340 -4.38 -11.54 14.86
N ALA A 341 -4.27 -11.63 16.19
CA ALA A 341 -3.53 -10.66 17.00
C ALA A 341 -2.03 -10.66 16.68
N ILE A 342 -1.43 -11.84 16.46
CA ILE A 342 -0.03 -11.96 16.03
C ILE A 342 0.18 -11.32 14.65
N LEU A 343 -0.70 -11.60 13.67
CA LEU A 343 -0.58 -11.04 12.32
C LEU A 343 -0.83 -9.53 12.25
N LYS A 344 -1.56 -8.97 13.22
CA LYS A 344 -1.78 -7.52 13.39
C LYS A 344 -0.64 -6.81 14.12
N SER A 345 0.30 -7.55 14.73
CA SER A 345 1.31 -6.95 15.56
C SER A 345 2.17 -5.98 14.75
N ARG A 346 2.42 -4.80 15.33
CA ARG A 346 3.43 -3.87 14.82
C ARG A 346 4.83 -4.49 14.87
N PRO A 347 5.80 -3.97 14.11
CA PRO A 347 7.19 -4.39 14.24
C PRO A 347 7.62 -4.39 15.71
N GLY A 348 8.17 -5.50 16.19
CA GLY A 348 8.57 -5.66 17.59
C GLY A 348 10.04 -5.26 17.82
N ASN A 349 10.69 -5.95 18.76
CA ASN A 349 12.06 -5.64 19.14
C ASN A 349 13.02 -5.86 17.96
N THR A 350 14.05 -5.01 17.88
CA THR A 350 15.17 -5.19 16.97
C THR A 350 16.36 -5.72 17.75
N PHE A 351 16.99 -6.76 17.23
CA PHE A 351 18.15 -7.42 17.79
C PHE A 351 19.39 -7.11 16.97
N LYS A 352 20.56 -7.29 17.58
CA LYS A 352 21.80 -7.29 16.81
C LYS A 352 21.85 -8.56 15.97
N GLU A 353 22.29 -8.43 14.72
CA GLU A 353 22.53 -9.56 13.84
C GLU A 353 23.64 -10.44 14.43
N ASP A 354 23.33 -11.72 14.65
CA ASP A 354 24.27 -12.73 15.15
C ASP A 354 24.73 -13.59 13.98
N LEU A 355 25.97 -13.38 13.56
CA LEU A 355 26.53 -14.06 12.41
C LEU A 355 27.31 -15.30 12.88
N PRO A 356 27.00 -16.49 12.33
CA PRO A 356 27.61 -17.73 12.78
C PRO A 356 29.12 -17.75 12.49
N ASN A 357 29.90 -18.08 13.52
CA ASN A 357 31.36 -18.17 13.44
C ASN A 357 31.82 -19.59 13.05
N LEU A 358 31.45 -20.05 11.85
CA LEU A 358 31.77 -21.41 11.38
C LEU A 358 32.16 -21.42 9.88
N PRO A 359 33.45 -21.52 9.54
CA PRO A 359 33.95 -21.47 8.16
C PRO A 359 33.94 -22.84 7.45
N GLU A 360 33.01 -23.73 7.80
CA GLU A 360 32.94 -25.09 7.25
C GLU A 360 31.51 -25.50 6.90
N GLY A 361 31.35 -26.35 5.89
CA GLY A 361 30.05 -26.86 5.45
C GLY A 361 29.20 -25.81 4.73
N VAL A 362 27.90 -25.86 4.96
CA VAL A 362 26.88 -25.00 4.36
C VAL A 362 26.04 -24.40 5.49
N ILE A 363 25.87 -23.09 5.46
CA ILE A 363 25.08 -22.39 6.48
C ILE A 363 24.18 -21.32 5.85
N PRO A 364 22.88 -21.30 6.16
CA PRO A 364 22.03 -20.17 5.85
C PRO A 364 22.33 -19.02 6.82
N ILE A 365 22.51 -17.82 6.29
CA ILE A 365 22.65 -16.60 7.06
C ILE A 365 21.31 -15.88 7.06
N PHE A 366 20.84 -15.49 8.24
CA PHE A 366 19.59 -14.76 8.40
C PHE A 366 19.87 -13.30 8.74
N HIS A 367 19.51 -12.40 7.83
CA HIS A 367 19.57 -10.95 8.03
C HIS A 367 18.30 -10.40 8.69
N CYS A 368 17.39 -11.28 9.12
CA CYS A 368 16.20 -10.93 9.90
C CYS A 368 16.59 -10.58 11.34
N SER A 369 16.57 -9.29 11.66
CA SER A 369 16.96 -8.77 12.97
C SER A 369 15.81 -8.11 13.74
N GLN A 370 14.56 -8.26 13.30
CA GLN A 370 13.39 -7.66 13.95
C GLN A 370 12.27 -8.67 14.12
N GLU A 371 11.54 -8.59 15.24
CA GLU A 371 10.34 -9.38 15.46
C GLU A 371 9.23 -8.99 14.46
N ILE A 372 8.89 -9.90 13.55
CA ILE A 372 7.84 -9.73 12.54
C ILE A 372 7.08 -11.04 12.33
N PRO A 373 5.75 -11.04 12.15
CA PRO A 373 4.97 -12.28 12.06
C PRO A 373 5.21 -13.01 10.73
N CYS A 374 6.19 -13.92 10.67
CA CYS A 374 6.68 -14.52 9.41
C CYS A 374 7.31 -15.92 9.62
N ASP A 375 6.79 -16.95 8.96
CA ASP A 375 7.34 -18.32 8.97
C ASP A 375 7.78 -18.98 7.63
N PRO A 376 7.69 -18.37 6.42
CA PRO A 376 7.97 -19.06 5.16
C PRO A 376 9.32 -19.79 5.09
N CYS A 377 10.39 -19.22 5.66
CA CYS A 377 11.71 -19.85 5.63
C CYS A 377 11.74 -21.22 6.36
N SER A 378 10.99 -21.36 7.46
CA SER A 378 10.86 -22.62 8.20
C SER A 378 10.05 -23.64 7.40
N SER A 379 8.92 -23.21 6.85
CA SER A 379 8.03 -24.06 6.05
C SER A 379 8.66 -24.57 4.74
N LEU A 380 9.60 -23.81 4.17
CA LEU A 380 10.26 -24.15 2.91
C LEU A 380 11.45 -25.10 3.06
N CYS A 381 11.99 -25.27 4.28
CA CYS A 381 13.13 -26.14 4.52
C CYS A 381 12.72 -27.62 4.51
N PRO A 382 13.13 -28.43 3.51
CA PRO A 382 12.69 -29.83 3.41
C PRO A 382 13.22 -30.72 4.55
N HIS A 383 14.32 -30.29 5.18
CA HIS A 383 14.97 -30.99 6.29
C HIS A 383 14.58 -30.45 7.67
N GLY A 384 13.71 -29.43 7.73
CA GLY A 384 13.29 -28.82 9.00
C GLY A 384 14.43 -28.15 9.79
N LEU A 385 15.49 -27.71 9.11
CA LEU A 385 16.68 -27.11 9.72
C LEU A 385 16.51 -25.64 10.09
N ILE A 386 15.37 -25.03 9.76
CA ILE A 386 15.07 -23.63 10.08
C ILE A 386 13.86 -23.63 11.00
N ILE A 387 14.02 -23.13 12.21
CA ILE A 387 12.95 -23.05 13.21
C ILE A 387 12.49 -21.60 13.38
N VAL A 388 11.18 -21.42 13.30
CA VAL A 388 10.44 -20.28 13.83
C VAL A 388 9.40 -20.84 14.80
N ASP A 389 9.18 -20.18 15.95
CA ASP A 389 8.19 -20.66 16.92
C ASP A 389 6.78 -20.67 16.29
N LYS A 390 6.19 -21.86 16.12
CA LYS A 390 4.86 -22.02 15.55
C LYS A 390 3.75 -21.40 16.40
N LYS A 391 3.97 -21.21 17.71
CA LYS A 391 3.01 -20.55 18.60
C LYS A 391 3.13 -19.03 18.55
N ASP A 392 4.28 -18.53 18.11
CA ASP A 392 4.58 -17.11 17.96
C ASP A 392 5.60 -16.87 16.85
N ILE A 393 5.07 -16.74 15.63
CA ILE A 393 5.87 -16.59 14.41
C ILE A 393 6.58 -15.22 14.31
N ARG A 394 6.58 -14.42 15.37
CA ARG A 394 7.32 -13.14 15.43
C ARG A 394 8.81 -13.35 15.71
N SER A 395 9.18 -14.50 16.25
CA SER A 395 10.57 -14.82 16.58
C SER A 395 11.45 -14.82 15.33
N VAL A 396 12.68 -14.32 15.44
CA VAL A 396 13.67 -14.43 14.37
C VAL A 396 14.02 -15.90 14.10
N PRO A 397 14.26 -16.29 12.84
CA PRO A 397 14.55 -17.68 12.49
C PRO A 397 15.91 -18.14 13.01
N THR A 398 15.99 -19.41 13.44
CA THR A 398 17.22 -20.04 13.89
C THR A 398 17.53 -21.27 13.05
N PHE A 399 18.81 -21.47 12.71
CA PHE A 399 19.28 -22.71 12.09
C PHE A 399 19.53 -23.78 13.16
N VAL A 400 18.93 -24.96 12.98
CA VAL A 400 19.13 -26.13 13.83
C VAL A 400 19.78 -27.24 13.02
N GLY A 401 20.90 -27.76 13.50
CA GLY A 401 21.71 -28.75 12.80
C GLY A 401 23.18 -28.34 12.78
N ASN A 402 24.04 -29.25 12.32
CA ASN A 402 25.42 -28.89 12.01
C ASN A 402 25.51 -28.41 10.55
N ASN A 403 26.65 -27.82 10.18
CA ASN A 403 26.83 -27.23 8.86
C ASN A 403 26.90 -28.26 7.72
N TYR A 404 26.72 -29.55 7.98
CA TYR A 404 26.67 -30.59 6.94
C TYR A 404 25.24 -31.07 6.67
N CYS A 405 24.25 -30.57 7.40
CA CYS A 405 22.85 -30.96 7.22
C CYS A 405 22.17 -30.26 6.03
N CYS A 406 22.63 -29.07 5.63
CA CYS A 406 22.02 -28.33 4.54
C CYS A 406 22.50 -28.83 3.16
N GLU A 407 21.56 -29.22 2.30
CA GLU A 407 21.83 -29.73 0.95
C GLU A 407 21.87 -28.64 -0.15
N VAL A 408 21.83 -27.34 0.21
CA VAL A 408 21.88 -26.24 -0.77
C VAL A 408 20.71 -26.28 -1.77
N CYS A 409 19.50 -26.57 -1.30
CA CYS A 409 18.31 -26.53 -2.15
C CYS A 409 17.80 -25.10 -2.45
N GLU A 410 18.34 -24.10 -1.73
CA GLU A 410 18.09 -22.65 -1.88
C GLU A 410 16.64 -22.18 -1.78
N LYS A 411 15.71 -23.07 -1.38
CA LYS A 411 14.29 -22.74 -1.21
C LYS A 411 14.05 -21.63 -0.20
N CYS A 412 14.78 -21.61 0.92
CA CYS A 412 14.67 -20.55 1.92
C CYS A 412 15.17 -19.19 1.39
N VAL A 413 16.19 -19.18 0.54
CA VAL A 413 16.72 -17.98 -0.11
C VAL A 413 15.69 -17.43 -1.11
N ALA A 414 15.27 -18.26 -2.07
CA ALA A 414 14.33 -17.86 -3.12
C ALA A 414 12.93 -17.52 -2.60
N GLY A 415 12.48 -18.17 -1.51
CA GLY A 415 11.14 -17.98 -0.97
C GLY A 415 11.02 -16.93 0.14
N CYS A 416 12.11 -16.30 0.57
CA CYS A 416 12.10 -15.31 1.64
C CYS A 416 11.35 -14.03 1.23
N PRO A 417 10.25 -13.63 1.91
CA PRO A 417 9.55 -12.39 1.59
C PRO A 417 10.41 -11.13 1.75
N GLY A 418 11.34 -11.14 2.72
CA GLY A 418 12.26 -10.05 3.00
C GLY A 418 13.50 -10.01 2.11
N LEU A 419 13.75 -11.05 1.30
CA LEU A 419 15.04 -11.29 0.64
C LEU A 419 16.21 -11.18 1.65
N ALA A 420 16.00 -11.71 2.85
CA ALA A 420 16.86 -11.51 4.02
C ALA A 420 17.57 -12.82 4.42
N ILE A 421 17.75 -13.73 3.47
CA ILE A 421 18.46 -15.00 3.67
C ILE A 421 19.46 -15.13 2.54
N THR A 422 20.74 -15.31 2.89
CA THR A 422 21.78 -15.78 1.98
C THR A 422 22.24 -17.17 2.41
N LEU A 423 22.89 -17.89 1.51
CA LEU A 423 23.40 -19.23 1.81
C LEU A 423 24.89 -19.26 1.47
N VAL A 424 25.72 -19.64 2.43
CA VAL A 424 27.18 -19.69 2.28
C VAL A 424 27.62 -21.15 2.24
N ASP A 425 28.30 -21.57 1.17
CA ASP A 425 28.80 -22.93 0.95
C ASP A 425 30.34 -22.94 0.91
N TYR A 426 30.94 -23.45 1.99
CA TYR A 426 32.39 -23.58 2.18
C TYR A 426 32.95 -24.91 1.64
N ARG A 427 32.11 -25.84 1.15
CA ARG A 427 32.54 -27.23 0.84
C ARG A 427 33.54 -27.30 -0.31
N ALA A 428 33.38 -26.44 -1.32
CA ALA A 428 34.27 -26.41 -2.48
C ALA A 428 35.59 -25.68 -2.17
N ASN A 429 35.51 -24.53 -1.49
CA ASN A 429 36.67 -23.73 -1.10
C ASN A 429 36.39 -22.99 0.22
N PRO A 430 36.99 -23.43 1.34
CA PRO A 430 36.76 -22.80 2.65
C PRO A 430 37.28 -21.36 2.77
N GLU A 431 38.27 -20.96 1.96
CA GLU A 431 38.81 -19.59 1.99
C GLU A 431 38.00 -18.63 1.12
N LYS A 432 37.38 -19.16 0.05
CA LYS A 432 36.48 -18.43 -0.84
C LYS A 432 35.17 -19.19 -1.04
N PRO A 433 34.26 -19.19 -0.05
CA PRO A 433 32.99 -19.86 -0.18
C PRO A 433 32.14 -19.26 -1.31
N ILE A 434 31.17 -20.06 -1.77
CA ILE A 434 30.14 -19.63 -2.70
C ILE A 434 28.96 -19.06 -1.90
N ILE A 435 28.44 -17.91 -2.28
CA ILE A 435 27.31 -17.25 -1.61
C ILE A 435 26.14 -17.14 -2.58
N SER A 436 25.01 -17.75 -2.23
CA SER A 436 23.74 -17.63 -2.96
C SER A 436 22.93 -16.45 -2.44
N ILE A 437 22.68 -15.47 -3.30
CA ILE A 437 22.00 -14.22 -3.00
C ILE A 437 20.66 -14.18 -3.76
N PRO A 438 19.53 -13.84 -3.09
CA PRO A 438 18.23 -13.76 -3.75
C PRO A 438 18.11 -12.50 -4.61
N TYR A 439 17.57 -12.64 -5.82
CA TYR A 439 17.45 -11.56 -6.80
C TYR A 439 16.07 -11.60 -7.51
N GLU A 440 15.37 -10.46 -7.57
CA GLU A 440 14.03 -10.36 -8.18
C GLU A 440 13.91 -9.21 -9.19
N PHE A 441 14.98 -8.92 -9.92
CA PHE A 441 14.95 -7.96 -11.03
C PHE A 441 15.14 -8.68 -12.36
N SER A 442 15.00 -7.94 -13.46
CA SER A 442 15.17 -8.50 -14.80
C SER A 442 16.53 -9.20 -14.93
N SER A 443 16.53 -10.38 -15.55
CA SER A 443 17.74 -11.13 -15.90
C SER A 443 18.63 -10.41 -16.92
N GLU A 444 18.13 -9.34 -17.54
CA GLU A 444 18.91 -8.48 -18.45
C GLU A 444 19.79 -7.47 -17.70
N MET A 445 19.56 -7.25 -16.40
CA MET A 445 20.31 -6.27 -15.62
C MET A 445 21.66 -6.78 -15.11
N ILE A 446 21.77 -8.10 -14.88
CA ILE A 446 22.99 -8.75 -14.39
C ILE A 446 23.15 -10.06 -15.15
N THR A 447 24.34 -10.27 -15.70
CA THR A 447 24.75 -11.46 -16.42
C THR A 447 25.94 -12.13 -15.73
N ARG A 448 26.27 -13.34 -16.17
CA ARG A 448 27.47 -14.04 -15.69
C ARG A 448 28.72 -13.22 -16.06
N ASP A 449 29.74 -13.27 -15.21
CA ASP A 449 31.01 -12.55 -15.35
C ASP A 449 30.90 -11.02 -15.13
N ASP A 450 29.70 -10.49 -14.84
CA ASP A 450 29.56 -9.11 -14.40
C ASP A 450 30.17 -8.92 -13.01
N ILE A 451 30.82 -7.76 -12.81
CA ILE A 451 31.32 -7.34 -11.51
C ILE A 451 30.21 -6.55 -10.80
N VAL A 452 29.77 -7.05 -9.66
CA VAL A 452 28.69 -6.46 -8.86
C VAL A 452 29.21 -5.99 -7.51
N THR A 453 28.69 -4.86 -7.03
CA THR A 453 29.00 -4.36 -5.69
C THR A 453 28.13 -5.07 -4.66
N ILE A 454 28.80 -5.76 -3.74
CA ILE A 454 28.21 -6.52 -2.65
C ILE A 454 28.01 -5.65 -1.41
N LEU A 455 26.85 -5.81 -0.77
CA LEU A 455 26.42 -4.97 0.34
C LEU A 455 26.06 -5.78 1.60
N ASP A 456 26.29 -5.17 2.76
CA ASP A 456 25.78 -5.66 4.05
C ASP A 456 24.29 -5.30 4.27
N THR A 457 23.74 -5.72 5.41
CA THR A 457 22.34 -5.45 5.79
C THR A 457 22.00 -3.95 5.84
N GLU A 458 22.98 -3.10 6.12
CA GLU A 458 22.86 -1.64 6.22
C GLU A 458 23.16 -0.91 4.90
N GLY A 459 23.45 -1.65 3.82
CA GLY A 459 23.77 -1.11 2.50
C GLY A 459 25.18 -0.54 2.37
N ASN A 460 26.08 -0.84 3.31
CA ASN A 460 27.49 -0.48 3.17
C ASN A 460 28.17 -1.39 2.15
N SER A 461 29.10 -0.82 1.39
CA SER A 461 29.90 -1.57 0.42
C SER A 461 30.90 -2.48 1.13
N LEU A 462 30.81 -3.78 0.87
CA LEU A 462 31.75 -4.77 1.41
C LEU A 462 32.90 -5.00 0.43
N CYS A 463 32.58 -5.39 -0.80
CA CYS A 463 33.53 -5.64 -1.87
C CYS A 463 32.82 -5.59 -3.24
N ASP A 464 33.61 -5.61 -4.32
CA ASP A 464 33.12 -5.95 -5.63
C ASP A 464 33.44 -7.44 -5.90
N ALA A 465 32.48 -8.19 -6.44
CA ALA A 465 32.63 -9.61 -6.73
C ALA A 465 32.11 -9.94 -8.13
N GLU A 466 32.73 -10.93 -8.77
CA GLU A 466 32.31 -11.45 -10.07
C GLU A 466 31.15 -12.42 -9.90
N VAL A 467 30.13 -12.31 -10.76
CA VAL A 467 28.99 -13.22 -10.77
C VAL A 467 29.39 -14.57 -11.36
N PHE A 468 29.46 -15.58 -10.50
CA PHE A 468 29.88 -16.94 -10.83
C PHE A 468 28.78 -17.75 -11.55
N ASP A 469 27.54 -17.65 -11.06
CA ASP A 469 26.38 -18.37 -11.61
C ASP A 469 25.07 -17.59 -11.38
N ILE A 470 24.10 -17.82 -12.26
CA ILE A 470 22.74 -17.26 -12.17
C ILE A 470 21.73 -18.34 -12.55
N HIS A 471 20.87 -18.74 -11.62
CA HIS A 471 19.88 -19.80 -11.86
C HIS A 471 18.57 -19.59 -11.09
N SER A 472 17.51 -20.24 -11.56
CA SER A 472 16.23 -20.30 -10.85
C SER A 472 15.99 -21.71 -10.32
N ILE A 473 15.37 -21.81 -9.13
CA ILE A 473 14.94 -23.11 -8.62
C ILE A 473 13.58 -23.49 -9.23
N LYS A 474 13.34 -24.79 -9.48
CA LYS A 474 12.11 -25.27 -10.13
C LYS A 474 10.81 -24.79 -9.46
N THR A 475 10.84 -24.57 -8.15
CA THR A 475 9.70 -24.16 -7.32
C THR A 475 9.51 -22.65 -7.22
N SER A 476 10.40 -21.84 -7.80
CA SER A 476 10.35 -20.37 -7.78
C SER A 476 10.77 -19.83 -9.13
N ASP A 477 9.82 -19.29 -9.89
CA ASP A 477 10.03 -18.76 -11.24
C ASP A 477 10.41 -17.27 -11.28
N ARG A 478 10.14 -16.53 -10.19
CA ARG A 478 10.26 -15.05 -10.15
C ARG A 478 11.32 -14.54 -9.16
N THR A 479 12.10 -15.45 -8.57
CA THR A 479 13.26 -15.13 -7.74
C THR A 479 14.40 -16.00 -8.21
N VAL A 480 15.41 -15.33 -8.74
CA VAL A 480 16.65 -15.91 -9.25
C VAL A 480 17.66 -15.92 -8.11
N ILE A 481 18.60 -16.84 -8.18
CA ILE A 481 19.75 -16.90 -7.30
C ILE A 481 20.95 -16.40 -8.08
N ILE A 482 21.67 -15.44 -7.51
CA ILE A 482 22.97 -15.00 -7.99
C ILE A 482 24.02 -15.61 -7.06
N GLN A 483 25.00 -16.30 -7.62
CA GLN A 483 26.13 -16.83 -6.87
C GLN A 483 27.39 -15.99 -7.11
N VAL A 484 28.09 -15.68 -6.03
CA VAL A 484 29.39 -15.01 -6.04
C VAL A 484 30.38 -15.75 -5.16
N GLU A 485 31.67 -15.57 -5.43
CA GLU A 485 32.75 -16.05 -4.58
C GLU A 485 33.48 -14.87 -3.95
N THR A 486 33.67 -14.88 -2.63
CA THR A 486 34.43 -13.85 -1.90
C THR A 486 35.18 -14.46 -0.72
N ASP A 487 36.05 -13.68 -0.08
CA ASP A 487 36.77 -14.09 1.12
C ASP A 487 35.82 -14.48 2.27
N LYS A 488 36.17 -15.55 2.99
CA LYS A 488 35.38 -16.14 4.09
C LYS A 488 34.98 -15.15 5.20
N GLU A 489 35.79 -14.11 5.44
CA GLU A 489 35.50 -13.10 6.48
C GLU A 489 34.37 -12.16 6.07
N ILE A 490 34.14 -11.99 4.76
CA ILE A 490 33.10 -11.13 4.21
C ILE A 490 31.81 -11.93 3.97
N ALA A 491 31.93 -13.21 3.61
CA ALA A 491 30.81 -14.04 3.16
C ALA A 491 29.57 -14.02 4.10
N PRO A 492 29.70 -14.13 5.44
CA PRO A 492 28.54 -14.06 6.34
C PRO A 492 27.87 -12.68 6.41
N HIS A 493 28.57 -11.62 6.03
CA HIS A 493 28.03 -10.25 6.07
C HIS A 493 27.27 -9.88 4.81
N ILE A 494 27.34 -10.69 3.75
CA ILE A 494 26.69 -10.42 2.47
C ILE A 494 25.18 -10.55 2.61
N ALA A 495 24.47 -9.45 2.41
CA ALA A 495 23.02 -9.40 2.48
C ALA A 495 22.34 -9.05 1.15
N GLY A 496 23.08 -8.54 0.16
CA GLY A 496 22.50 -8.17 -1.14
C GLY A 496 23.50 -7.58 -2.14
N ILE A 497 22.95 -7.18 -3.29
CA ILE A 497 23.69 -6.60 -4.41
C ILE A 497 23.11 -5.21 -4.72
N ARG A 498 23.98 -4.23 -4.95
CA ARG A 498 23.56 -2.88 -5.36
C ARG A 498 22.87 -2.91 -6.71
N ILE A 499 21.69 -2.28 -6.81
CA ILE A 499 20.90 -2.24 -8.04
C ILE A 499 21.06 -0.91 -8.78
N GLN A 500 21.10 0.20 -8.05
CA GLN A 500 21.17 1.53 -8.65
C GLN A 500 22.46 2.28 -8.29
N SER A 501 22.89 3.17 -9.19
CA SER A 501 24.11 3.95 -9.02
C SER A 501 23.99 4.96 -7.87
N PRO A 502 25.01 5.15 -7.01
CA PRO A 502 24.98 6.21 -6.00
C PRO A 502 25.01 7.64 -6.57
N LYS A 503 25.23 7.83 -7.88
CA LYS A 503 25.19 9.16 -8.52
C LYS A 503 23.77 9.71 -8.64
N ILE A 504 22.77 8.85 -8.85
CA ILE A 504 21.38 9.28 -9.02
C ILE A 504 20.73 9.72 -7.70
N THR A 505 21.36 9.45 -6.55
CA THR A 505 20.81 9.72 -5.22
C THR A 505 21.43 10.95 -4.55
N GLN A 506 22.23 11.73 -5.28
CA GLN A 506 22.89 12.93 -4.75
C GLN A 506 21.95 14.14 -4.74
N PRO A 507 21.98 14.98 -3.70
CA PRO A 507 21.21 16.21 -3.67
C PRO A 507 21.74 17.23 -4.69
N MET A 508 20.86 18.11 -5.16
CA MET A 508 21.18 19.26 -5.99
C MET A 508 22.08 20.26 -5.24
N PHE A 509 22.94 20.97 -5.96
CA PHE A 509 23.85 21.97 -5.38
C PHE A 509 23.13 23.21 -4.82
N GLN A 510 21.94 23.52 -5.31
CA GLN A 510 21.10 24.63 -4.83
C GLN A 510 19.70 24.13 -4.46
N TYR A 511 19.18 24.64 -3.34
CA TYR A 511 17.81 24.39 -2.88
C TYR A 511 16.82 25.37 -3.53
N VAL A 512 15.60 24.90 -3.84
CA VAL A 512 14.53 25.69 -4.49
C VAL A 512 13.57 26.28 -3.47
N ASN A 513 13.53 27.61 -3.36
CA ASN A 513 12.76 28.33 -2.35
C ASN A 513 11.31 28.68 -2.80
N HIS A 514 10.38 28.69 -1.84
CA HIS A 514 9.10 29.44 -1.75
C HIS A 514 7.86 29.16 -2.64
N VAL A 515 6.65 29.09 -2.03
CA VAL A 515 5.33 29.15 -2.74
C VAL A 515 5.16 30.55 -3.31
N THR A 516 5.25 30.68 -4.61
CA THR A 516 5.08 31.94 -5.33
C THR A 516 3.60 32.32 -5.41
N ASP A 517 3.28 33.60 -5.53
CA ASP A 517 1.88 34.11 -5.53
C ASP A 517 1.03 33.55 -6.68
N ASP A 518 1.66 33.15 -7.78
CA ASP A 518 1.02 32.52 -8.95
C ASP A 518 0.65 31.03 -8.73
N THR A 519 1.06 30.41 -7.62
CA THR A 519 0.72 29.00 -7.33
C THR A 519 -0.78 28.82 -7.19
N ILE A 520 -1.41 27.93 -7.98
CA ILE A 520 -2.84 27.62 -7.88
C ILE A 520 -3.13 26.75 -6.64
N VAL A 521 -4.00 27.24 -5.76
CA VAL A 521 -4.43 26.62 -4.50
C VAL A 521 -5.76 25.87 -4.66
N CYS A 522 -6.74 26.45 -5.35
CA CYS A 522 -7.98 25.75 -5.68
C CYS A 522 -8.02 25.43 -7.17
N ARG A 523 -7.76 24.17 -7.53
CA ARG A 523 -7.75 23.73 -8.94
C ARG A 523 -9.11 23.85 -9.61
N CYS A 524 -10.18 23.50 -8.89
CA CYS A 524 -11.52 23.48 -9.48
C CYS A 524 -12.01 24.88 -9.87
N GLU A 525 -11.55 25.91 -9.15
CA GLU A 525 -12.01 27.29 -9.31
C GLU A 525 -10.83 28.22 -9.72
N HIS A 526 -9.68 27.63 -10.06
CA HIS A 526 -8.43 28.29 -10.44
C HIS A 526 -7.97 29.46 -9.54
N VAL A 527 -8.10 29.32 -8.22
CA VAL A 527 -7.71 30.36 -7.25
C VAL A 527 -6.24 30.21 -6.86
N SER A 528 -5.46 31.29 -6.96
CA SER A 528 -4.03 31.35 -6.63
C SER A 528 -3.73 31.61 -5.15
N ALA A 529 -2.49 31.35 -4.74
CA ALA A 529 -2.00 31.62 -3.40
C ALA A 529 -1.93 33.11 -3.10
N GLY A 530 -1.58 33.93 -4.10
CA GLY A 530 -1.58 35.39 -3.99
C GLY A 530 -2.97 35.94 -3.68
N GLU A 531 -4.00 35.48 -4.39
CA GLU A 531 -5.39 35.90 -4.13
C GLU A 531 -5.84 35.59 -2.69
N ILE A 532 -5.46 34.44 -2.16
CA ILE A 532 -5.80 34.04 -0.80
C ILE A 532 -4.99 34.86 0.23
N ARG A 533 -3.69 35.08 0.01
CA ARG A 533 -2.86 35.92 0.89
C ARG A 533 -3.40 37.34 0.97
N ASP A 534 -3.80 37.91 -0.15
CA ASP A 534 -4.38 39.25 -0.21
C ASP A 534 -5.64 39.37 0.65
N LEU A 535 -6.48 38.33 0.68
CA LEU A 535 -7.65 38.30 1.57
C LEU A 535 -7.23 38.14 3.03
N ILE A 536 -6.29 37.26 3.35
CA ILE A 536 -5.83 37.08 4.74
C ILE A 536 -5.24 38.38 5.30
N ARG A 537 -4.43 39.09 4.49
CA ARG A 537 -3.86 40.41 4.83
C ARG A 537 -4.92 41.49 5.01
N LYS A 538 -6.08 41.36 4.37
CA LYS A 538 -7.27 42.22 4.60
C LYS A 538 -8.04 41.87 5.88
N GLY A 539 -7.62 40.84 6.61
CA GLY A 539 -8.15 40.50 7.94
C GLY A 539 -9.15 39.35 7.96
N TYR A 540 -9.40 38.69 6.83
CA TYR A 540 -10.20 37.47 6.77
C TYR A 540 -9.52 36.37 7.58
N LYS A 541 -10.28 35.62 8.39
CA LYS A 541 -9.76 34.54 9.27
C LYS A 541 -10.58 33.25 9.23
N ASP A 542 -11.69 33.25 8.49
CA ASP A 542 -12.54 32.09 8.29
C ASP A 542 -12.43 31.58 6.84
N ILE A 543 -12.16 30.29 6.66
CA ILE A 543 -12.07 29.67 5.33
C ILE A 543 -13.42 29.78 4.60
N ASN A 544 -14.55 29.85 5.30
CA ASN A 544 -15.86 30.08 4.67
C ASN A 544 -15.97 31.48 4.05
N GLU A 545 -15.27 32.49 4.59
CA GLU A 545 -15.22 33.81 3.96
C GLU A 545 -14.35 33.78 2.70
N ILE A 546 -13.17 33.14 2.76
CA ILE A 546 -12.31 32.93 1.58
C ILE A 546 -13.07 32.17 0.49
N LYS A 547 -13.81 31.13 0.88
CA LYS A 547 -14.69 30.33 0.02
C LYS A 547 -15.79 31.17 -0.62
N THR A 548 -16.39 32.09 0.13
CA THR A 548 -17.46 32.94 -0.38
C THR A 548 -16.95 33.91 -1.44
N VAL A 549 -15.74 34.45 -1.26
CA VAL A 549 -15.17 35.46 -2.16
C VAL A 549 -14.54 34.82 -3.39
N THR A 550 -13.72 33.78 -3.20
CA THR A 550 -12.91 33.18 -4.27
C THR A 550 -13.53 31.93 -4.88
N ARG A 551 -14.60 31.41 -4.28
CA ARG A 551 -15.17 30.08 -4.56
C ARG A 551 -14.24 28.91 -4.26
N ALA A 552 -13.01 29.15 -3.77
CA ALA A 552 -12.15 28.07 -3.32
C ALA A 552 -12.90 27.19 -2.30
N CYS A 553 -12.79 25.86 -2.42
CA CYS A 553 -13.60 24.86 -1.70
C CYS A 553 -15.02 24.59 -2.25
N MET A 554 -15.45 25.21 -3.37
CA MET A 554 -16.79 24.98 -3.96
C MET A 554 -16.83 24.05 -5.18
N GLY A 555 -15.69 23.75 -5.81
CA GLY A 555 -15.70 22.89 -6.98
C GLY A 555 -15.91 21.39 -6.68
N ALA A 556 -15.92 20.58 -7.73
CA ALA A 556 -16.26 19.14 -7.73
C ALA A 556 -15.63 18.30 -6.62
N CYS A 557 -14.41 18.64 -6.20
CA CYS A 557 -13.73 17.93 -5.12
C CYS A 557 -14.35 18.15 -3.73
N GLY A 558 -15.23 19.14 -3.54
CA GLY A 558 -15.89 19.43 -2.26
C GLY A 558 -14.90 19.80 -1.15
N ALA A 559 -13.89 20.63 -1.46
CA ALA A 559 -12.84 21.09 -0.56
C ALA A 559 -11.80 20.04 -0.12
N LYS A 560 -11.87 18.79 -0.62
CA LYS A 560 -10.96 17.69 -0.22
C LYS A 560 -9.47 18.00 -0.43
N THR A 561 -9.14 18.88 -1.37
CA THR A 561 -7.76 19.20 -1.75
C THR A 561 -7.30 20.58 -1.28
N CYS A 562 -8.10 21.62 -1.51
CA CYS A 562 -7.69 23.02 -1.29
C CYS A 562 -7.85 23.52 0.15
N ALA A 563 -8.72 22.92 0.98
CA ALA A 563 -8.96 23.43 2.34
C ALA A 563 -7.69 23.40 3.21
N SER A 564 -6.91 22.33 3.13
CA SER A 564 -5.64 22.19 3.87
C SER A 564 -4.56 23.15 3.37
N LEU A 565 -4.55 23.48 2.08
CA LEU A 565 -3.65 24.46 1.47
C LEU A 565 -3.99 25.89 1.91
N ILE A 566 -5.27 26.27 1.92
CA ILE A 566 -5.72 27.57 2.44
C ILE A 566 -5.32 27.72 3.91
N ARG A 567 -5.53 26.66 4.72
CA ARG A 567 -5.08 26.63 6.12
C ARG A 567 -3.57 26.79 6.27
N ARG A 568 -2.78 26.28 5.33
CA ARG A 568 -1.32 26.52 5.29
C ARG A 568 -0.99 27.98 5.01
N ILE A 569 -1.66 28.62 4.04
CA ILE A 569 -1.41 30.04 3.72
C ILE A 569 -1.75 30.94 4.91
N PHE A 570 -2.82 30.63 5.66
CA PHE A 570 -3.11 31.29 6.93
C PHE A 570 -1.93 31.21 7.91
N ARG A 571 -1.27 30.06 8.04
CA ARG A 571 -0.09 29.90 8.89
C ARG A 571 1.13 30.67 8.36
N GLU A 572 1.33 30.67 7.04
CA GLU A 572 2.42 31.45 6.39
C GLU A 572 2.25 32.95 6.64
N GLU A 573 1.01 33.46 6.70
CA GLU A 573 0.68 34.84 7.06
C GLU A 573 0.60 35.08 8.58
N GLY A 574 1.05 34.12 9.39
CA GLY A 574 1.18 34.26 10.85
C GLY A 574 -0.11 34.07 11.65
N ILE A 575 -1.16 33.46 11.09
CA ILE A 575 -2.42 33.19 11.79
C ILE A 575 -2.34 31.82 12.51
N PRO A 576 -2.52 31.79 13.85
CA PRO A 576 -2.53 30.55 14.63
C PRO A 576 -3.69 29.61 14.26
N ASN A 577 -3.46 28.29 14.34
CA ASN A 577 -4.43 27.26 13.95
C ASN A 577 -5.76 27.31 14.72
N ASP A 578 -5.75 27.73 15.98
CA ASP A 578 -6.94 27.86 16.84
C ASP A 578 -7.84 29.03 16.43
N LYS A 579 -7.34 29.93 15.57
CA LYS A 579 -8.08 31.08 15.04
C LYS A 579 -8.64 30.84 13.64
N ILE A 580 -8.32 29.70 13.01
CA ILE A 580 -8.77 29.37 11.66
C ILE A 580 -10.05 28.53 11.76
N ILE A 581 -11.11 28.98 11.10
CA ILE A 581 -12.38 28.25 11.01
C ILE A 581 -12.40 27.42 9.71
N ASP A 582 -12.63 26.10 9.83
CA ASP A 582 -12.68 25.17 8.70
C ASP A 582 -13.98 25.31 7.88
N PRO A 583 -13.97 24.93 6.57
CA PRO A 583 -15.15 25.05 5.72
C PRO A 583 -16.25 24.04 6.12
N SER A 584 -17.51 24.46 6.03
CA SER A 584 -18.65 23.57 6.31
C SER A 584 -18.72 22.39 5.32
N LYS A 585 -18.91 21.16 5.81
CA LYS A 585 -19.12 19.95 4.99
C LYS A 585 -20.62 19.72 4.73
N ARG A 586 -20.99 19.36 3.50
CA ARG A 586 -22.38 19.12 3.06
C ARG A 586 -22.45 17.87 2.17
N PRO A 587 -23.47 16.99 2.31
CA PRO A 587 -23.77 15.97 1.30
C PRO A 587 -24.19 16.61 -0.04
N LEU A 588 -23.95 15.98 -1.19
CA LEU A 588 -23.29 14.68 -1.40
C LEU A 588 -21.75 14.78 -1.32
N PHE A 589 -21.09 13.75 -0.81
CA PHE A 589 -19.62 13.72 -0.68
C PHE A 589 -18.90 13.37 -1.98
N ILE A 590 -19.62 12.87 -2.99
CA ILE A 590 -19.14 12.54 -4.34
C ILE A 590 -20.23 12.96 -5.33
N GLU A 591 -19.85 13.44 -6.51
CA GLU A 591 -20.80 13.80 -7.57
C GLU A 591 -21.50 12.56 -8.13
N VAL A 592 -22.81 12.69 -8.37
CA VAL A 592 -23.65 11.69 -9.05
C VAL A 592 -24.55 12.44 -10.02
N SER A 593 -24.86 11.85 -11.17
CA SER A 593 -25.76 12.51 -12.12
C SER A 593 -27.18 12.60 -11.55
N LEU A 594 -27.86 13.72 -11.83
CA LEU A 594 -29.26 13.92 -11.45
C LEU A 594 -30.18 12.83 -12.03
N GLY A 595 -29.89 12.37 -13.25
CA GLY A 595 -30.61 11.28 -13.91
C GLY A 595 -30.59 9.97 -13.13
N ILE A 596 -29.44 9.60 -12.55
CA ILE A 596 -29.32 8.41 -11.70
C ILE A 596 -30.22 8.56 -10.46
N LEU A 597 -30.23 9.73 -9.83
CA LEU A 597 -31.13 10.00 -8.69
C LEU A 597 -32.61 10.01 -9.11
N ALA A 598 -32.90 10.36 -10.37
CA ALA A 598 -34.25 10.38 -10.92
C ALA A 598 -34.72 9.01 -11.47
N GLY A 599 -33.83 8.01 -11.59
CA GLY A 599 -34.15 6.71 -12.20
C GLY A 599 -34.27 6.76 -13.72
N GLU A 600 -33.49 7.63 -14.38
CA GLU A 600 -33.44 7.83 -15.83
C GLU A 600 -32.90 6.58 -16.56
N ASN A 601 -33.59 6.18 -17.63
CA ASN A 601 -33.23 5.04 -18.46
C ASN A 601 -32.30 5.45 -19.63
N SER A 602 -31.00 5.25 -19.47
CA SER A 602 -29.97 5.69 -20.43
C SER A 602 -29.90 4.91 -21.76
N GLU A 603 -30.65 3.80 -21.91
CA GLU A 603 -30.65 3.00 -23.15
C GLU A 603 -31.63 3.51 -24.23
N GLU A 604 -32.65 4.30 -23.85
CA GLU A 604 -33.65 4.85 -24.80
C GLU A 604 -33.38 6.31 -25.21
N SER A 605 -32.38 6.97 -24.60
CA SER A 605 -32.11 8.41 -24.77
C SER A 605 -30.84 8.72 -25.59
N LYS A 606 -30.24 7.72 -26.24
CA LYS A 606 -29.07 7.90 -27.14
C LYS A 606 -29.45 8.08 -28.60
#